data_AF-A0A1B7UKD8-F1
#
_entry.id   AF-A0A1B7UKD8-F1
#
_cell.length_a   1.000
_cell.length_b   1.000
_cell.length_c   1.000
_cell.angle_alpha   90.00
_cell.angle_beta   90.00
_cell.angle_gamma   90.00
#
_symmetry.space_group_name_H-M   'P 1'
#
loop_
_entity.id
_entity.type
_entity.pdbx_description
1 polymer ?
#
loop_
_entity_poly.entity_id
_entity_poly.type
_entity_poly.pdbx_seq_one_letter_code
_entity_poly.pdbx_strand_id
1 'polypeptide(L)' 'MVAKGEARAVVEARAPAVQKGNDSLRNWVNSELVKLGEEKFLHQLYQQYLAPNLAADTKPESIIVEGGRW' A
#
# COMPACT_ATOMS: atom_id res chain seq x y z
N MET A 1 25.78 2.24 -28.39
CA MET A 1 24.38 2.21 -27.90
C MET A 1 24.42 1.65 -26.49
N VAL A 2 24.18 2.46 -25.47
CA VAL A 2 24.11 1.98 -24.07
C VAL A 2 22.63 1.84 -23.74
N ALA A 3 22.20 0.62 -23.45
CA ALA A 3 20.84 0.36 -23.00
C ALA A 3 20.60 1.13 -21.70
N LYS A 4 19.63 2.05 -21.71
CA LYS A 4 19.09 2.64 -20.48
C LYS A 4 18.40 1.53 -19.72
N GLY A 5 19.08 0.94 -18.74
CA GLY A 5 18.41 0.20 -17.68
C GLY A 5 17.57 1.20 -16.90
N GLU A 6 16.26 1.17 -17.11
CA GLU A 6 15.34 1.94 -16.27
C GLU A 6 15.48 1.42 -14.84
N ALA A 7 15.97 2.30 -13.96
CA ALA A 7 15.98 2.04 -12.53
C ALA A 7 14.53 1.83 -12.10
N ARG A 8 14.16 0.58 -11.85
CA ARG A 8 12.89 0.23 -11.23
C ARG A 8 12.97 0.76 -9.80
N ALA A 9 12.44 1.97 -9.57
CA ALA A 9 12.36 2.53 -8.24
C ALA A 9 11.70 1.47 -7.35
N VAL A 10 12.45 0.95 -6.39
CA VAL A 10 11.88 0.10 -5.36
C VAL A 10 11.01 1.05 -4.56
N VAL A 11 9.69 0.99 -4.79
CA VAL A 11 8.74 1.64 -3.91
C VAL A 11 8.88 0.90 -2.58
N GLU A 12 9.53 1.53 -1.60
CA GLU A 12 9.62 1.04 -0.23
C GLU A 12 8.22 1.05 0.37
N ALA A 13 7.49 -0.07 0.20
CA ALA A 13 6.14 -0.24 0.69
C ALA A 13 6.14 -0.63 2.17
N ARG A 14 5.37 0.10 2.98
CA ARG A 14 5.11 -0.29 4.38
C ARG A 14 3.94 -1.28 4.40
N ALA A 15 4.23 -2.53 4.75
CA ALA A 15 3.25 -3.61 4.79
C ALA A 15 3.14 -4.23 6.19
N PRO A 16 1.99 -4.83 6.54
CA PRO A 16 1.87 -5.64 7.75
C PRO A 16 2.83 -6.83 7.72
N ALA A 17 3.51 -7.09 8.84
CA ALA A 17 4.42 -8.22 9.00
C ALA A 17 3.82 -9.28 9.92
N VAL A 18 4.13 -10.55 9.63
CA VAL A 18 3.81 -11.69 10.50
C VAL A 18 5.09 -12.43 10.90
N GLN A 19 5.01 -13.27 11.93
CA GLN A 19 6.14 -14.12 12.32
C GLN A 19 6.59 -15.00 11.15
N LYS A 20 7.91 -15.14 10.97
CA LYS A 20 8.50 -16.01 9.94
C LYS A 20 7.96 -17.43 10.06
N GLY A 21 7.44 -17.97 8.96
CA GLY A 21 6.84 -19.31 8.87
C GLY A 21 5.36 -19.39 9.23
N ASN A 22 4.72 -18.29 9.65
CA ASN A 22 3.28 -18.25 9.88
C ASN A 22 2.50 -18.00 8.58
N ASP A 23 2.50 -19.01 7.73
CA ASP A 23 1.91 -18.95 6.39
C ASP A 23 0.38 -18.78 6.43
N SER A 24 -0.28 -19.37 7.43
CA SER A 24 -1.73 -19.24 7.61
C SER A 24 -2.14 -17.78 7.85
N LEU A 25 -1.50 -17.12 8.83
CA LEU A 25 -1.80 -15.73 9.13
C LEU A 25 -1.39 -14.80 7.99
N ARG A 26 -0.24 -15.05 7.35
CA ARG A 26 0.20 -14.29 6.16
C ARG A 26 -0.88 -14.34 5.07
N ASN A 27 -1.37 -15.53 4.74
CA ASN A 27 -2.34 -15.70 3.66
C ASN A 27 -3.68 -15.05 4.02
N TRP A 28 -4.13 -15.19 5.27
CA TRP A 28 -5.32 -14.50 5.74
C TRP A 28 -5.19 -12.97 5.62
N VAL A 29 -4.09 -12.38 6.14
CA VAL A 29 -3.84 -10.93 6.03
C VAL A 29 -3.86 -10.49 4.56
N ASN A 30 -3.21 -11.23 3.66
CA ASN A 30 -3.20 -10.90 2.24
C ASN A 30 -4.60 -10.94 1.63
N SER A 31 -5.42 -11.94 1.96
CA SER A 31 -6.81 -12.01 1.48
C SER A 31 -7.67 -10.88 2.01
N GLU A 32 -7.51 -10.50 3.29
CA GLU A 32 -8.26 -9.39 3.87
C GLU A 32 -7.83 -8.04 3.26
N LEU A 33 -6.54 -7.82 3.00
CA LEU A 33 -6.06 -6.61 2.33
C LEU A 33 -6.62 -6.45 0.92
N VAL A 34 -6.81 -7.55 0.18
CA VAL A 34 -7.47 -7.52 -1.14
C VAL A 34 -8.91 -7.07 -1.00
N LYS A 35 -9.69 -7.66 -0.08
CA LYS A 35 -11.10 -7.30 0.16
C LYS A 35 -11.25 -5.84 0.58
N LEU A 36 -10.44 -5.39 1.55
CA LEU A 36 -10.44 -3.99 1.98
C LEU A 36 -10.05 -3.03 0.84
N GLY A 37 -9.23 -3.48 -0.09
CA GLY A 37 -8.90 -2.70 -1.27
C GLY A 37 -10.06 -2.52 -2.25
N GLU A 38 -10.95 -3.51 -2.36
CA GLU A 38 -12.19 -3.37 -3.14
C GLU A 38 -13.12 -2.30 -2.54
N GLU A 39 -13.08 -2.13 -1.21
CA GLU A 39 -13.84 -1.12 -0.46
C GLU A 39 -13.19 0.27 -0.44
N LYS A 40 -12.00 0.43 -1.03
CA LYS A 40 -11.17 1.65 -0.92
C LYS A 40 -10.91 2.07 0.53
N PHE A 41 -10.75 1.10 1.42
CA PHE A 41 -10.68 1.32 2.87
C PHE A 41 -9.55 2.26 3.27
N LEU A 42 -8.36 2.15 2.67
CA LEU A 42 -7.23 3.02 3.03
C LEU A 42 -7.45 4.45 2.56
N HIS A 43 -8.12 4.65 1.42
CA HIS A 43 -8.53 5.99 0.98
C HIS A 43 -9.52 6.63 1.95
N GLN A 44 -10.48 5.86 2.50
CA GLN A 44 -11.39 6.36 3.52
C GLN A 44 -10.64 6.81 4.77
N LEU A 45 -9.69 6.00 5.26
CA LEU A 45 -8.85 6.36 6.40
C LEU A 45 -7.98 7.59 6.12
N TYR A 46 -7.43 7.70 4.91
CA TYR A 46 -6.67 8.89 4.50
C TYR A 46 -7.54 10.15 4.60
N GLN A 47 -8.75 10.12 4.04
CA GLN A 47 -9.67 11.27 4.10
C GLN A 47 -10.05 11.62 5.54
N GLN A 48 -10.26 10.62 6.39
CA GLN A 48 -10.69 10.84 7.77
C GLN A 48 -9.57 11.35 8.69
N TYR A 49 -8.35 10.83 8.53
CA TYR A 49 -7.28 11.02 9.53
C TYR A 49 -6.07 11.79 9.01
N LEU A 50 -5.76 11.69 7.72
CA LEU A 50 -4.53 12.27 7.15
C LEU A 50 -4.80 13.56 6.38
N ALA A 51 -5.80 13.58 5.51
CA ALA A 51 -6.11 14.72 4.65
C ALA A 51 -6.26 16.06 5.41
N PRO A 52 -6.91 16.12 6.60
CA PRO A 52 -7.03 17.37 7.35
C PRO A 52 -5.69 17.97 7.82
N ASN A 53 -4.63 17.16 7.84
CA ASN A 53 -3.30 17.52 8.35
C ASN A 53 -2.25 17.69 7.23
N LEU A 54 -2.65 17.53 5.97
CA LEU A 54 -1.76 17.57 4.80
C LEU A 54 -2.07 18.78 3.91
N ALA A 55 -1.11 19.15 3.05
CA ALA A 55 -1.35 20.16 2.03
C ALA A 55 -2.48 19.73 1.08
N ALA A 56 -3.33 20.68 0.67
CA ALA A 56 -4.54 20.41 -0.10
C ALA A 56 -4.29 19.74 -1.47
N ASP A 57 -3.09 19.88 -2.02
CA ASP A 57 -2.65 19.27 -3.28
C ASP A 57 -1.97 17.91 -3.10
N THR A 58 -1.86 17.42 -1.85
CA THR A 58 -1.32 16.09 -1.56
C THR A 58 -2.24 15.01 -2.12
N LYS A 59 -1.73 14.27 -3.11
CA LYS A 59 -2.46 13.17 -3.76
C LYS A 59 -2.43 11.91 -2.89
N PRO A 60 -3.58 11.30 -2.54
CA PRO A 60 -3.62 10.05 -1.77
C PRO A 60 -2.75 8.94 -2.37
N GLU A 61 -2.66 8.88 -3.70
CA GLU A 61 -1.92 7.86 -4.45
C GLU A 61 -0.40 7.99 -4.28
N SER A 62 0.09 9.10 -3.74
CA SER A 62 1.50 9.27 -3.36
C SER A 62 1.86 8.62 -2.01
N ILE A 63 0.85 8.19 -1.24
CA ILE A 63 0.99 7.67 0.13
C ILE A 63 0.39 6.25 0.25
N ILE A 64 -0.69 5.97 -0.48
CA ILE A 64 -1.49 4.75 -0.32
C ILE A 64 -1.16 3.76 -1.43
N VAL A 65 -0.88 2.52 -1.03
CA VAL A 65 -0.93 1.34 -1.90
C VAL A 65 -2.04 0.44 -1.38
N GLU A 66 -3.01 0.11 -2.23
CA GLU A 66 -4.26 -0.53 -1.82
C GLU A 66 -4.40 -1.94 -2.42
N GLY A 67 -5.08 -2.83 -1.70
CA GLY A 67 -5.35 -4.19 -2.18
C GLY A 67 -4.19 -5.18 -2.05
N GLY A 68 -3.10 -4.81 -1.36
CA GLY A 68 -1.99 -5.73 -1.08
C GLY A 68 -1.25 -6.27 -2.30
N ARG A 69 -1.34 -5.58 -3.44
CA ARG A 69 -0.60 -5.92 -4.67
C ARG A 69 0.70 -5.11 -4.67
N TRP A 70 1.74 -5.69 -4.08
CA TRP A 70 3.09 -5.12 -3.97
C TRP A 70 4.04 -5.71 -5.02
#